data_AF-A0A8H4ANV3-F1
#
_entry.id   AF-A0A8H4ANV3-F1
#
_cell.length_a   1.000
_cell.length_b   1.000
_cell.length_c   1.000
_cell.angle_alpha   90.00
_cell.angle_beta   90.00
_cell.angle_gamma   90.00
#
_symmetry.space_group_name_H-M   'P 1'
#
loop_
_entity.id
_entity.type
_entity.pdbx_description
1 polymer ?
#
loop_
_entity_poly.entity_id
_entity_poly.type
_entity_poly.pdbx_seq_one_letter_code
_entity_poly.pdbx_strand_id
1 'polypeptide(L)'
;MTIKKLYYENQFLAQDRKQVEEPQLPSIIFLIIITGLISLSSEFLVNSFEGVVKTLGFTKTFIGLIILPIIRNAAKHATAVITARKNNMNIAISIAVGSSIVS
;
A
#
# COMPACT_ATOMS: atom_id res chain seq x y z
N MET A 1 -2.41 -41.15 14.26
CA MET A 1 -1.62 -40.09 13.59
C MET A 1 -2.35 -39.49 12.38
N THR A 2 -3.16 -40.25 11.65
CA THR A 2 -3.85 -39.84 10.40
C THR A 2 -4.97 -38.82 10.59
N ILE A 3 -5.82 -38.97 11.62
CA ILE A 3 -6.99 -38.08 11.83
C ILE A 3 -6.56 -36.66 12.22
N LYS A 4 -5.49 -36.54 13.01
CA LYS A 4 -4.94 -35.24 13.38
C LYS A 4 -4.42 -34.49 12.14
N LYS A 5 -3.78 -35.21 11.20
CA LYS A 5 -3.30 -34.64 9.93
C LYS A 5 -4.46 -34.12 9.07
N LEU A 6 -5.54 -34.89 8.94
CA LEU A 6 -6.78 -34.46 8.27
C LEU A 6 -7.41 -33.23 8.94
N TYR A 7 -7.37 -33.13 10.27
CA TYR A 7 -7.90 -31.97 10.98
C TYR A 7 -7.05 -30.70 10.73
N TYR A 8 -5.73 -30.81 10.73
CA TYR A 8 -4.83 -29.69 10.41
C TYR A 8 -4.91 -29.28 8.94
N GLU A 9 -5.02 -30.24 8.01
CA GLU A 9 -5.10 -29.96 6.58
C GLU A 9 -6.46 -29.32 6.21
N ASN A 10 -7.56 -29.76 6.82
CA ASN A 10 -8.87 -29.12 6.63
C ASN A 10 -8.95 -27.72 7.25
N GLN A 11 -8.25 -27.44 8.36
CA GLN A 11 -8.15 -26.08 8.90
C GLN A 11 -7.27 -25.18 8.03
N PHE A 12 -6.19 -25.70 7.46
CA PHE A 12 -5.33 -24.96 6.53
C PHE A 12 -6.10 -24.56 5.25
N LEU A 13 -6.86 -25.49 4.67
CA LEU A 13 -7.72 -25.23 3.50
C LEU A 13 -8.92 -24.32 3.84
N ALA A 14 -9.37 -24.30 5.10
CA ALA A 14 -10.44 -23.40 5.55
C ALA A 14 -9.95 -21.98 5.83
N GLN A 15 -8.68 -21.79 6.21
CA GLN A 15 -8.05 -20.47 6.32
C GLN A 15 -7.81 -19.84 4.95
N ASP A 16 -7.43 -20.63 3.95
CA ASP A 16 -7.23 -20.15 2.58
C ASP A 16 -8.56 -19.76 1.88
N ARG A 17 -9.68 -20.37 2.29
CA ARG A 17 -11.02 -20.03 1.77
C ARG A 17 -11.72 -18.85 2.44
N LYS A 18 -11.26 -18.38 3.60
CA LYS A 18 -11.77 -17.14 4.19
C LYS A 18 -10.90 -16.01 3.67
N GLN A 19 -11.35 -15.33 2.62
CA GLN A 19 -11.07 -13.92 2.22
C GLN A 19 -11.22 -13.79 0.69
N VAL A 20 -12.40 -14.10 0.15
CA VAL A 20 -12.88 -13.42 -1.07
C VAL A 20 -14.16 -12.72 -0.63
N GLU A 21 -13.97 -11.56 0.00
CA GLU A 21 -15.07 -10.64 0.29
C GLU A 21 -15.63 -10.19 -1.06
N GLU A 22 -16.90 -10.52 -1.36
CA GLU A 22 -17.53 -10.01 -2.57
C GLU A 22 -17.45 -8.48 -2.56
N PRO A 23 -17.10 -7.85 -3.69
CA PRO A 23 -16.90 -6.41 -3.72
C PRO A 23 -18.24 -5.75 -3.41
N GLN A 24 -18.39 -5.31 -2.17
CA GLN A 24 -19.55 -4.56 -1.74
C GLN A 24 -19.55 -3.27 -2.58
N LEU A 25 -20.65 -2.98 -3.28
CA LEU A 25 -20.88 -1.72 -4.04
C LEU A 25 -20.33 -0.46 -3.32
N PRO A 26 -20.47 -0.31 -1.98
CA PRO A 26 -19.86 0.80 -1.24
C PRO A 26 -18.34 0.92 -1.39
N SER A 27 -17.60 -0.19 -1.41
CA SER A 27 -16.14 -0.21 -1.51
C SER A 27 -15.65 0.30 -2.85
N ILE A 28 -16.36 -0.03 -3.94
CA ILE A 28 -16.05 0.46 -5.29
C ILE A 28 -16.29 1.97 -5.40
N ILE A 29 -17.41 2.46 -4.85
CA ILE A 29 -17.73 3.89 -4.83
C ILE A 29 -16.67 4.66 -4.03
N PHE A 30 -16.29 4.14 -2.86
CA PHE A 30 -15.25 4.75 -2.04
C PHE A 30 -13.89 4.78 -2.75
N LEU A 31 -13.53 3.70 -3.46
CA LEU A 31 -12.30 3.64 -4.23
C LEU A 31 -12.27 4.72 -5.32
N ILE A 32 -13.35 4.90 -6.07
CA ILE A 32 -13.45 5.91 -7.14
C ILE A 32 -13.34 7.32 -6.55
N ILE A 33 -14.05 7.60 -5.47
CA ILE A 33 -14.03 8.90 -4.79
C ILE A 33 -12.61 9.22 -4.30
N ILE A 34 -12.01 8.31 -3.54
CA ILE A 34 -10.66 8.51 -2.98
C ILE A 34 -9.62 8.65 -4.09
N THR A 35 -9.72 7.85 -5.16
CA THR A 35 -8.83 7.97 -6.32
C THR A 35 -8.96 9.34 -7.00
N GLY A 36 -10.19 9.84 -7.17
CA GLY A 36 -10.43 11.18 -7.70
C GLY A 36 -9.85 12.28 -6.82
N LEU A 37 -10.05 12.20 -5.50
CA LEU A 37 -9.48 13.15 -4.53
C LEU A 37 -7.93 13.15 -4.56
N ILE A 38 -7.31 11.96 -4.65
CA ILE A 38 -5.85 11.83 -4.74
C ILE A 38 -5.35 12.42 -6.05
N SER A 39 -6.04 12.19 -7.18
CA SER A 39 -5.67 12.76 -8.48
C SER A 39 -5.65 14.28 -8.42
N LEU A 40 -6.72 14.89 -7.90
CA LEU A 40 -6.81 16.35 -7.73
C LEU A 40 -5.70 16.89 -6.81
N SER A 41 -5.46 16.21 -5.68
CA SER A 41 -4.40 16.59 -4.74
C SER A 41 -3.01 16.48 -5.35
N SER A 42 -2.79 15.50 -6.22
CA SER A 42 -1.52 15.31 -6.93
C SER A 42 -1.22 16.44 -7.89
N GLU A 43 -2.23 16.99 -8.59
CA GLU A 43 -2.06 18.14 -9.46
C GLU A 43 -1.63 19.38 -8.66
N PHE A 44 -2.30 19.66 -7.54
CA PHE A 44 -1.92 20.76 -6.64
C PHE A 44 -0.49 20.60 -6.12
N LEU A 45 -0.12 19.39 -5.70
CA LEU A 45 1.23 19.08 -5.20
C LEU A 45 2.29 19.30 -6.29
N VAL A 46 2.05 18.82 -7.52
CA VAL A 46 2.97 19.04 -8.66
C VAL A 46 3.07 20.52 -9.00
N ASN A 47 1.97 21.27 -8.90
CA ASN A 47 1.97 22.71 -9.17
C ASN A 47 2.75 23.50 -8.11
N SER A 48 2.68 23.09 -6.83
CA SER A 48 3.52 23.68 -5.77
C SER A 48 5.02 23.49 -6.03
N PHE A 49 5.41 22.44 -6.76
CA PHE A 49 6.81 22.23 -7.13
C PHE A 49 7.28 23.11 -8.30
N GLU A 50 6.44 23.85 -9.01
CA GLU A 50 6.90 24.77 -10.08
C GLU A 50 7.90 25.82 -9.57
N GLY A 51 7.73 26.28 -8.32
CA GLY A 51 8.69 27.16 -7.66
C GLY A 51 10.05 26.48 -7.46
N VAL A 52 10.04 25.23 -6.98
CA VAL A 52 11.22 24.39 -6.72
C VAL A 52 11.94 24.01 -8.02
N VAL A 53 11.19 23.68 -9.07
CA VAL A 53 11.65 23.39 -10.43
C VAL A 53 12.43 24.59 -10.99
N LYS A 54 11.92 25.82 -10.83
CA LYS A 54 12.62 27.03 -11.28
C LYS A 54 13.92 27.31 -10.53
N THR A 55 14.02 26.93 -9.25
CA THR A 55 15.22 27.21 -8.43
C THR A 55 16.28 26.11 -8.56
N LEU A 56 15.88 24.85 -8.73
CA LEU A 56 16.77 23.68 -8.73
C LEU A 56 16.98 23.06 -10.11
N GLY A 57 16.26 23.53 -11.14
CA GLY A 57 16.40 23.04 -12.53
C GLY A 57 15.79 21.66 -12.80
N PHE A 58 15.03 21.09 -11.87
CA PHE A 58 14.37 19.79 -12.06
C PHE A 58 13.14 19.89 -12.96
N THR A 59 12.88 18.90 -13.80
CA THR A 59 11.66 18.86 -14.61
C THR A 59 10.48 18.33 -13.80
N LYS A 60 9.24 18.72 -14.16
CA LYS A 60 8.02 18.13 -13.57
C LYS A 60 8.02 16.59 -13.66
N THR A 61 8.55 16.06 -14.77
CA THR A 61 8.73 14.63 -15.00
C THR A 61 9.67 13.97 -13.99
N PHE A 62 10.78 14.62 -13.62
CA PHE A 62 11.71 14.09 -12.61
C PHE A 62 11.04 13.94 -11.24
N ILE A 63 10.21 14.90 -10.86
CA ILE A 63 9.48 14.87 -9.59
C ILE A 63 8.45 13.74 -9.59
N GLY A 64 7.68 13.62 -10.68
CA GLY A 64 6.65 12.59 -10.82
C GLY A 64 7.19 11.16 -10.92
N LEU A 65 8.31 10.95 -11.64
CA LEU A 65 8.87 9.62 -11.90
C LEU A 65 9.92 9.18 -10.88
N ILE A 66 10.64 10.10 -10.25
CA ILE A 66 11.74 9.76 -9.33
C ILE A 66 11.37 10.08 -7.88
N ILE A 67 10.99 11.33 -7.59
CA ILE A 67 10.75 11.77 -6.21
C ILE A 67 9.50 11.12 -5.62
N LEU A 68 8.40 11.07 -6.37
CA LEU A 68 7.13 10.49 -5.92
C LEU A 68 7.25 8.99 -5.54
N PRO A 69 7.87 8.11 -6.35
CA PRO A 69 8.09 6.71 -5.97
C PRO A 69 8.97 6.53 -4.74
N ILE A 70 10.01 7.35 -4.57
CA ILE A 70 10.87 7.32 -3.38
C ILE A 70 10.06 7.62 -2.12
N ILE A 71 9.27 8.70 -2.12
CA ILE A 71 8.41 9.08 -1.00
C ILE A 71 7.39 7.98 -0.71
N ARG A 72 6.77 7.41 -1.75
CA ARG A 72 5.82 6.29 -1.60
C ARG A 72 6.47 5.05 -0.98
N ASN A 73 7.71 4.73 -1.35
CA ASN A 73 8.41 3.60 -0.76
C ASN A 73 8.74 3.87 0.72
N ALA A 74 9.22 5.08 1.03
CA ALA A 74 9.52 5.50 2.39
C ALA A 74 8.27 5.48 3.30
N ALA A 75 7.11 5.92 2.81
CA ALA A 75 5.86 5.90 3.57
C ALA A 75 5.42 4.47 3.95
N LYS A 76 5.62 3.50 3.05
CA LYS A 76 5.34 2.07 3.33
C LYS A 76 6.26 1.55 4.44
N HIS A 77 7.56 1.85 4.35
CA HIS A 77 8.53 1.42 5.36
C HIS A 77 8.27 2.09 6.71
N ALA A 78 7.91 3.38 6.72
CA ALA A 78 7.50 4.09 7.93
C ALA A 78 6.26 3.45 8.57
N THR A 79 5.25 3.10 7.77
CA THR A 79 4.04 2.40 8.26
C THR A 79 4.37 1.02 8.84
N ALA A 80 5.29 0.27 8.21
CA ALA A 80 5.77 -1.01 8.73
C ALA A 80 6.42 -0.84 10.12
N VAL A 81 7.30 0.15 10.27
CA VAL A 81 7.96 0.46 11.55
C VAL A 81 6.96 0.88 12.61
N ILE A 82 6.02 1.77 12.28
CA ILE A 82 4.98 2.23 13.22
C ILE A 82 4.12 1.05 13.69
N THR A 83 3.79 0.13 12.79
CA THR A 83 2.95 -1.03 13.10
C THR A 83 3.70 -2.07 13.93
N ALA A 84 5.00 -2.27 13.66
CA ALA A 84 5.88 -3.07 14.50
C ALA A 84 6.01 -2.48 15.92
N ARG A 85 6.12 -1.15 16.05
CA ARG A 85 6.15 -0.46 17.36
C ARG A 85 4.84 -0.62 18.15
N LYS A 86 3.72 -0.87 17.48
CA LYS A 86 2.42 -1.19 18.12
C LYS A 86 2.30 -2.67 18.52
N ASN A 87 3.39 -3.42 18.52
CA ASN A 87 3.43 -4.87 18.78
C ASN A 87 2.58 -5.72 17.81
N ASN A 88 2.23 -5.16 16.65
CA ASN A 88 1.45 -5.82 15.62
C ASN A 88 2.38 -6.40 14.54
N MET A 89 3.24 -7.33 14.95
CA MET A 89 4.30 -7.88 14.11
C MET A 89 3.76 -8.58 12.84
N ASN A 90 2.61 -9.26 12.93
CA ASN A 90 1.99 -9.92 11.78
C ASN A 90 1.64 -8.93 10.65
N ILE A 91 1.13 -7.74 10.99
CA ILE A 91 0.81 -6.71 9.99
C ILE A 91 2.09 -6.07 9.44
N ALA A 92 3.11 -5.87 10.29
CA ALA A 92 4.41 -5.37 9.85
C ALA A 92 5.08 -6.34 8.85
N ILE A 93 5.00 -7.65 9.10
CA ILE A 93 5.49 -8.69 8.18
C ILE A 93 4.71 -8.67 6.86
N SER A 94 3.37 -8.57 6.91
CA SER A 94 2.55 -8.45 5.69
C SER A 94 2.96 -7.24 4.83
N ILE A 95 3.25 -6.08 5.46
CA ILE A 95 3.72 -4.89 4.75
C ILE A 95 5.13 -5.12 4.18
N ALA A 96 6.02 -5.78 4.93
CA ALA A 96 7.38 -6.07 4.47
C ALA A 96 7.39 -7.01 3.26
N VAL A 97 6.66 -8.13 3.32
CA VAL A 97 6.55 -9.10 2.22
C VAL A 97 5.89 -8.46 0.99
N GLY A 98 4.81 -7.69 1.19
CA GLY A 98 4.17 -6.94 0.10
C GLY A 98 5.10 -5.90 -0.53
N SER A 99 5.98 -5.28 0.25
CA SER A 99 7.00 -4.38 -0.27
C SER A 99 8.09 -5.11 -1.06
N SER A 100 8.47 -6.34 -0.70
CA SER A 100 9.48 -7.12 -1.43
C SER A 100 9.03 -7.59 -2.80
N ILE A 101 7.71 -7.70 -3.03
CA ILE A 101 7.14 -8.11 -4.32
C ILE A 101 7.03 -6.91 -5.29
N VAL A 102 6.86 -5.70 -4.75
CA VAL A 102 6.61 -4.46 -5.52
C VAL A 102 7.86 -3.56 -5.62
N SER A 103 8.83 -3.69 -4.72
CA SER A 103 10.11 -2.95 -4.73
C SER A 103 11.12 -3.60 -5.66
#